data_AF-A0A9E5EUW5-F1
#
_entry.id   AF-A0A9E5EUW5-F1
#
_cell.length_a   1.000
_cell.length_b   1.000
_cell.length_c   1.000
_cell.angle_alpha   90.00
_cell.angle_beta   90.00
_cell.angle_gamma   90.00
#
_symmetry.space_group_name_H-M   'P 1'
#
loop_
_entity.id
_entity.type
_entity.pdbx_description
1 polymer ?
#
loop_
_entity_poly.entity_id
_entity_poly.type
_entity_poly.pdbx_seq_one_letter_code
_entity_poly.pdbx_strand_id
1 'polypeptide(L)' 'GLLNLHVILNYGRNSHHMVEAIFKGAARALRHAIEADPRNPGIPSTKGVL' A
#
# COMPACT_ATOMS: atom_id res chain seq x y z
N GLY A 1 4.56 -12.79 -0.10
CA GLY A 1 4.44 -11.32 -0.19
C GLY A 1 4.66 -10.86 -1.61
N LEU A 2 3.82 -11.34 -2.54
CA LEU A 2 3.82 -10.85 -3.91
C LEU A 2 2.76 -9.75 -3.97
N LEU A 3 3.20 -8.54 -4.28
CA LEU A 3 2.35 -7.37 -4.46
C LEU A 3 3.07 -6.37 -5.36
N ASN A 4 2.31 -5.51 -6.01
CA ASN A 4 2.88 -4.37 -6.72
C ASN A 4 2.92 -3.18 -5.77
N LEU A 5 4.12 -2.66 -5.52
CA LEU A 5 4.34 -1.49 -4.66
C LEU A 5 4.97 -0.37 -5.46
N HIS A 6 4.38 0.80 -5.40
CA HIS A 6 4.97 2.02 -5.89
C HIS A 6 4.99 3.06 -4.78
N VAL A 7 6.13 3.72 -4.60
CA VAL A 7 6.31 4.77 -3.60
C VAL A 7 6.93 5.97 -4.29
N ILE A 8 6.24 7.10 -4.23
CA ILE A 8 6.75 8.38 -4.72
C ILE A 8 6.89 9.31 -3.52
N LEU A 9 8.12 9.74 -3.26
CA LEU A 9 8.40 10.81 -2.31
C LEU A 9 8.49 12.13 -3.08
N ASN A 10 7.46 12.96 -2.98
CA ASN A 10 7.35 14.19 -3.78
C ASN A 10 8.48 15.20 -3.49
N TYR A 11 9.00 15.23 -2.26
CA TYR A 11 10.09 16.11 -1.84
C TYR A 11 10.71 15.64 -0.52
N GLY A 12 11.95 16.06 -0.26
CA GLY A 12 12.61 15.84 1.02
C GLY A 12 14.03 16.40 1.06
N ARG A 13 14.54 16.64 2.28
CA ARG A 13 15.91 17.15 2.52
C ARG A 13 16.66 16.37 3.59
N ASN A 14 15.94 15.90 4.61
CA ASN A 14 16.51 15.11 5.71
C ASN A 14 16.23 13.61 5.46
N SER A 15 17.28 12.80 5.36
CA SER A 15 17.17 11.36 5.06
C SER A 15 16.33 10.58 6.07
N HIS A 16 16.44 10.89 7.36
CA HIS A 16 15.64 10.25 8.41
C HIS A 16 14.15 10.48 8.19
N HIS A 17 13.73 11.74 7.98
CA HIS A 17 12.32 12.07 7.72
C HIS A 17 11.81 11.47 6.40
N MET A 18 12.65 11.43 5.36
CA MET A 18 12.27 10.86 4.07
C MET A 18 11.94 9.36 4.19
N VAL A 19 12.80 8.60 4.87
CA VAL A 19 12.58 7.17 5.10
C VAL A 19 11.37 6.95 5.99
N GLU A 20 11.24 7.71 7.09
CA GLU A 20 10.09 7.62 7.97
C GLU A 20 8.76 7.91 7.24
N ALA A 21 8.73 8.92 6.37
CA ALA A 21 7.56 9.24 5.55
C ALA A 21 7.20 8.10 4.59
N ILE A 22 8.19 7.49 3.94
CA ILE A 22 8.01 6.33 3.06
C ILE A 22 7.38 5.17 3.84
N PHE A 23 7.94 4.79 4.99
CA PHE A 23 7.44 3.67 5.78
C PHE A 23 6.05 3.93 6.36
N LYS A 24 5.80 5.14 6.88
CA LYS A 24 4.46 5.51 7.39
C LYS A 24 3.42 5.52 6.28
N GLY A 25 3.76 6.03 5.09
CA GLY A 25 2.89 6.02 3.92
C GLY A 25 2.56 4.60 3.46
N ALA A 26 3.59 3.77 3.29
CA ALA A 26 3.43 2.37 2.90
C ALA A 26 2.60 1.57 3.93
N ALA A 27 2.83 1.78 5.24
CA ALA A 27 2.06 1.10 6.29
C ALA A 27 0.56 1.43 6.23
N ARG A 28 0.21 2.70 5.98
CA ARG A 28 -1.19 3.12 5.80
C ARG A 28 -1.81 2.52 4.53
N ALA A 29 -1.08 2.54 3.42
CA ALA A 29 -1.54 1.96 2.17
C ALA A 29 -1.78 0.44 2.29
N LEU A 30 -0.86 -0.27 2.92
CA LEU A 30 -1.01 -1.71 3.18
C LEU A 30 -2.19 -1.99 4.10
N ARG A 31 -2.36 -1.22 5.19
CA ARG A 31 -3.54 -1.35 6.06
C ARG A 31 -4.83 -1.26 5.27
N HIS A 32 -5.00 -0.24 4.43
CA HIS A 32 -6.19 -0.11 3.60
C HIS A 32 -6.33 -1.26 2.59
N ALA A 33 -5.23 -1.74 2.00
CA ALA A 33 -5.26 -2.80 1.00
C ALA A 33 -5.64 -4.19 1.56
N ILE A 34 -5.39 -4.43 2.85
CA ILE A 34 -5.69 -5.72 3.51
C ILE A 34 -7.00 -5.71 4.31
N GLU A 35 -7.64 -4.54 4.48
CA GLU A 35 -8.93 -4.43 5.16
C GLU A 35 -10.01 -5.17 4.35
N ALA A 36 -10.89 -5.90 5.05
CA ALA A 36 -11.99 -6.61 4.41
C ALA A 36 -12.98 -5.60 3.79
N ASP A 37 -13.26 -5.73 2.49
CA ASP A 37 -14.24 -4.89 1.82
C ASP A 37 -15.65 -5.49 1.96
N PRO A 38 -16.56 -4.86 2.73
CA PRO A 38 -17.93 -5.36 2.89
C PRO A 38 -18.74 -5.33 1.60
N ARG A 39 -18.29 -4.60 0.56
CA ARG A 39 -18.96 -4.52 -0.75
C ARG A 39 -18.54 -5.64 -1.69
N ASN A 40 -17.39 -6.28 -1.43
CA ASN A 40 -16.86 -7.33 -2.27
C ASN A 40 -16.30 -8.48 -1.40
N PRO A 41 -17.14 -9.45 -1.01
CA PRO A 41 -16.73 -10.57 -0.17
C PRO A 41 -15.89 -11.63 -0.91
N GLY A 42 -15.71 -11.51 -2.23
CA GLY A 42 -14.99 -12.47 -3.06
C GLY A 42 -13.56 -12.07 -3.41
N ILE A 43 -12.94 -12.79 -4.34
CA ILE A 43 -11.60 -12.44 -4.85
C ILE A 43 -11.73 -11.18 -5.73
N PRO A 44 -11.02 -10.08 -5.45
CA PRO A 44 -11.12 -8.83 -6.20
C PRO A 44 -10.35 -8.90 -7.54
N SER A 45 -10.69 -9.87 -8.39
CA SER A 45 -10.07 -10.12 -9.69
C SER A 45 -11.09 -10.69 -10.67
N THR A 46 -11.17 -10.13 -11.88
CA THR A 46 -12.06 -10.64 -12.95
C THR A 46 -11.66 -12.03 -13.43
N LYS A 47 -10.41 -12.45 -13.17
CA LYS A 47 -9.92 -13.80 -13.49
C LYS A 47 -10.19 -14.81 -12.36
N GLY A 48 -10.73 -14.35 -11.23
CA GLY A 48 -11.01 -15.20 -10.06
C GLY A 48 -9.75 -15.69 -9.31
N VAL A 49 -8.58 -15.13 -9.60
CA VAL A 49 -7.29 -15.48 -8.97
C VAL A 49 -6.43 -14.23 -8.76
N LEU A 50 -5.49 -14.29 -7.80
CA LEU A 50 -4.50 -13.24 -7.49
C LEU A 50 -3.08 -13.72 -7.80
#